data_AF-A0A1H3RPJ1-F1
#
_entry.id   AF-A0A1H3RPJ1-F1
#
_cell.length_a   1.000
_cell.length_b   1.000
_cell.length_c   1.000
_cell.angle_alpha   90.00
_cell.angle_beta   90.00
_cell.angle_gamma   90.00
#
_symmetry.space_group_name_H-M   'P 1'
#
loop_
_entity.id
_entity.type
_entity.pdbx_description
1 polymer ?
#
loop_
_entity_poly.entity_id
_entity_poly.type
_entity_poly.pdbx_seq_one_letter_code
_entity_poly.pdbx_strand_id
1 'polypeptide(L)'
;MFNIKLEPQEQPCGARFNNQVVMTKGFNELFEPFSSLIALTTLQKIIKERVNSKEEADYLQVAMCQDNKFWVIDDGSYVTFLLPSEY
;
A
#
# COMPACT_ATOMS: atom_id res chain seq x y z
N MET A 1 -14.18 -10.52 1.81
CA MET A 1 -12.85 -10.00 2.19
C MET A 1 -12.11 -9.70 0.90
N PHE A 2 -11.55 -8.50 0.71
CA PHE A 2 -10.85 -8.15 -0.53
C PHE A 2 -9.62 -9.03 -0.69
N ASN A 3 -9.41 -9.56 -1.90
CA ASN A 3 -8.24 -10.37 -2.20
C ASN A 3 -7.08 -9.45 -2.59
N ILE A 4 -6.34 -8.97 -1.60
CA ILE A 4 -5.15 -8.12 -1.79
C ILE A 4 -3.91 -9.01 -1.86
N LYS A 5 -3.13 -8.83 -2.92
CA LYS A 5 -1.82 -9.45 -3.11
C LYS A 5 -0.75 -8.37 -3.11
N LEU A 6 0.37 -8.62 -2.43
CA LEU A 6 1.56 -7.78 -2.51
C LEU A 6 2.50 -8.43 -3.51
N GLU A 7 2.98 -7.64 -4.45
CA GLU A 7 4.04 -8.07 -5.37
C GLU A 7 5.39 -8.19 -4.60
N PRO A 8 6.40 -8.82 -5.21
CA PRO A 8 7.76 -8.83 -4.66
C PRO A 8 8.27 -7.41 -4.40
N GLN A 9 9.03 -7.24 -3.32
CA GLN A 9 9.72 -5.99 -3.01
C GLN A 9 10.97 -5.86 -3.90
N GLU A 10 11.38 -4.63 -4.20
CA GLU A 10 12.60 -4.39 -4.99
C GLU A 10 13.81 -4.17 -4.07
N GLN A 11 13.70 -3.24 -3.12
CA GLN A 11 14.81 -2.86 -2.26
C GLN A 11 14.33 -2.56 -0.83
N PRO A 12 14.41 -3.54 0.10
CA PRO A 12 14.06 -3.30 1.49
C PRO A 12 14.94 -2.21 2.12
N CYS A 13 14.30 -1.30 2.85
CA CYS A 13 14.97 -0.13 3.44
C CYS A 13 14.46 0.24 4.84
N GLY A 14 13.71 -0.66 5.50
CA GLY A 14 13.24 -0.47 6.87
C GLY A 14 12.02 0.45 7.02
N ALA A 15 11.25 0.66 5.95
CA ALA A 15 10.02 1.45 6.00
C ALA A 15 9.01 0.87 7.01
N ARG A 16 8.16 1.72 7.60
CA ARG A 16 7.34 1.35 8.77
C ARG A 16 5.85 1.38 8.51
N PHE A 17 5.38 2.14 7.52
CA PHE A 17 3.98 2.26 7.15
C PHE A 17 3.07 2.59 8.35
N ASN A 18 3.56 3.44 9.26
CA ASN A 18 2.86 3.84 10.48
C ASN A 18 2.60 5.36 10.56
N ASN A 19 2.83 6.06 9.45
CA ASN A 19 2.60 7.50 9.28
C ASN A 19 1.15 7.81 8.88
N GLN A 20 0.84 9.09 8.68
CA GLN A 20 -0.51 9.53 8.31
C GLN A 20 -0.91 8.93 6.95
N VAL A 21 -2.03 8.22 6.90
CA VAL A 21 -2.53 7.59 5.67
C VAL A 21 -3.28 8.61 4.83
N VAL A 22 -2.91 8.71 3.56
CA VAL A 22 -3.59 9.53 2.55
C VAL A 22 -3.83 8.71 1.27
N MET A 23 -4.86 9.08 0.52
CA MET A 23 -5.25 8.42 -0.73
C MET A 23 -5.43 9.48 -1.81
N THR A 24 -4.92 9.23 -3.00
CA THR A 24 -5.16 10.10 -4.15
C THR A 24 -6.63 10.08 -4.56
N LYS A 25 -7.01 11.05 -5.40
CA LYS A 25 -8.35 11.11 -5.97
C LYS A 25 -8.63 9.88 -6.84
N GLY A 26 -7.71 9.49 -7.73
CA GLY A 26 -7.90 8.34 -8.61
C GLY A 26 -8.01 7.02 -7.85
N PHE A 27 -7.23 6.83 -6.79
CA PHE A 27 -7.38 5.68 -5.91
C PHE A 27 -8.77 5.62 -5.26
N ASN A 28 -9.26 6.74 -4.73
CA ASN A 28 -10.58 6.80 -4.13
C ASN A 28 -11.68 6.48 -5.15
N GLU A 29 -11.68 7.15 -6.30
CA GLU A 29 -12.69 6.95 -7.34
C GLU A 29 -12.69 5.52 -7.88
N LEU A 30 -11.53 4.87 -8.02
CA LEU A 30 -11.43 3.50 -8.52
C LEU A 30 -12.04 2.47 -7.55
N PHE A 31 -11.88 2.69 -6.24
CA PHE A 31 -12.20 1.70 -5.22
C PHE A 31 -13.44 2.06 -4.38
N GLU A 32 -14.13 3.16 -4.69
CA GLU A 32 -15.38 3.52 -4.02
C GLU A 32 -16.45 2.42 -4.12
N PRO A 33 -17.24 2.19 -3.05
CA PRO A 33 -17.24 2.88 -1.76
C PRO A 33 -16.25 2.29 -0.73
N PHE A 34 -15.33 1.42 -1.15
CA PHE A 34 -14.51 0.59 -0.27
C PHE A 34 -13.05 1.03 -0.16
N SER A 35 -12.68 2.19 -0.71
CA SER A 35 -11.29 2.68 -0.76
C SER A 35 -10.61 2.64 0.62
N SER A 36 -11.25 3.17 1.66
CA SER A 36 -10.75 3.13 3.04
C SER A 36 -10.56 1.71 3.58
N LEU A 37 -11.47 0.78 3.27
CA LEU A 37 -11.36 -0.60 3.72
C LEU A 37 -10.24 -1.35 3.00
N ILE A 38 -10.06 -1.09 1.70
CA ILE A 38 -8.95 -1.65 0.91
C ILE A 38 -7.62 -1.10 1.41
N ALA A 39 -7.53 0.21 1.68
CA ALA A 39 -6.32 0.84 2.23
C ALA A 39 -5.94 0.22 3.59
N LEU A 40 -6.89 0.13 4.52
CA LEU A 40 -6.67 -0.47 5.85
C LEU A 40 -6.26 -1.95 5.76
N THR A 41 -6.93 -2.73 4.91
CA THR A 41 -6.60 -4.16 4.73
C THR A 41 -5.21 -4.33 4.12
N THR A 42 -4.85 -3.46 3.17
CA THR A 42 -3.52 -3.47 2.55
C THR A 42 -2.45 -3.10 3.55
N LEU A 43 -2.68 -2.08 4.36
CA LEU A 43 -1.75 -1.65 5.40
C LEU A 43 -1.49 -2.75 6.42
N GLN A 44 -2.54 -3.43 6.90
CA GLN A 44 -2.41 -4.58 7.79
C GLN A 44 -1.57 -5.69 7.17
N LYS A 45 -1.74 -5.94 5.87
CA LYS A 45 -0.97 -6.93 5.12
C LYS A 45 0.51 -6.54 5.00
N ILE A 46 0.81 -5.28 4.64
CA ILE A 46 2.17 -4.74 4.56
C ILE A 46 2.87 -4.86 5.92
N ILE A 47 2.21 -4.43 7.01
CA ILE A 47 2.77 -4.50 8.35
C ILE A 47 3.10 -5.95 8.73
N LYS A 48 2.19 -6.88 8.46
CA LYS A 48 2.36 -8.30 8.80
C LYS A 48 3.43 -8.99 7.96
N GLU A 49 3.42 -8.79 6.65
CA GLU A 49 4.22 -9.57 5.71
C GLU A 49 5.56 -8.94 5.37
N ARG A 50 5.72 -7.62 5.57
CA ARG A 50 6.92 -6.85 5.19
C ARG A 50 7.57 -6.22 6.41
N VAL A 51 6.88 -5.31 7.11
CA VAL A 51 7.46 -4.52 8.22
C VAL A 51 7.94 -5.43 9.37
N ASN A 52 7.13 -6.41 9.74
CA ASN A 52 7.46 -7.37 10.80
C ASN A 52 8.23 -8.60 10.28
N SER A 53 8.62 -8.61 9.00
CA SER A 53 9.42 -9.69 8.42
C SER A 53 10.91 -9.48 8.72
N LYS A 54 11.72 -10.52 8.49
CA LYS A 54 13.19 -10.41 8.62
C LYS A 54 13.83 -9.57 7.52
N GLU A 55 13.17 -9.46 6.37
CA GLU A 55 13.68 -8.73 5.21
C GLU A 55 13.41 -7.22 5.31
N GLU A 56 12.57 -6.81 6.27
CA GLU A 56 12.06 -5.44 6.41
C GLU A 56 11.22 -4.99 5.19
N ALA A 57 10.65 -3.79 5.28
CA ALA A 57 9.82 -3.24 4.20
C ALA A 57 10.61 -2.27 3.31
N ASP A 58 10.39 -2.36 2.01
CA ASP A 58 10.66 -1.32 1.02
C ASP A 58 9.72 -0.13 1.23
N TYR A 59 10.16 1.09 0.94
CA TYR A 59 9.35 2.31 1.04
C TYR A 59 8.19 2.30 0.03
N LEU A 60 8.36 1.62 -1.11
CA LEU A 60 7.31 1.43 -2.10
C LEU A 60 6.80 -0.02 -2.07
N GLN A 61 5.50 -0.18 -1.87
CA GLN A 61 4.82 -1.47 -1.96
C GLN A 61 3.86 -1.47 -3.14
N VAL A 62 3.95 -2.49 -3.98
CA VAL A 62 3.02 -2.71 -5.07
C VAL A 62 1.96 -3.70 -4.64
N ALA A 63 0.69 -3.31 -4.75
CA ALA A 63 -0.45 -4.13 -4.38
C ALA A 63 -1.41 -4.34 -5.56
N MET A 64 -2.03 -5.51 -5.59
CA MET A 64 -3.07 -5.90 -6.53
C MET A 64 -4.37 -6.18 -5.76
N CYS A 65 -5.48 -5.58 -6.19
CA CYS A 65 -6.82 -5.88 -5.69
C CYS A 65 -7.81 -5.90 -6.85
N GLN A 66 -8.51 -7.02 -7.05
CA GLN A 66 -9.51 -7.17 -8.13
C GLN A 66 -8.95 -6.74 -9.50
N ASP A 67 -7.79 -7.28 -9.86
CA ASP A 67 -7.04 -6.98 -11.10
C ASP A 67 -6.53 -5.54 -11.27
N ASN A 68 -6.77 -4.67 -10.28
CA ASN A 68 -6.26 -3.31 -10.26
C ASN A 68 -4.95 -3.23 -9.48
N LYS A 69 -3.93 -2.63 -10.10
CA LYS A 69 -2.63 -2.34 -9.50
C LYS A 69 -2.66 -0.95 -8.87
N PHE A 70 -2.12 -0.85 -7.65
CA PHE A 70 -1.88 0.42 -6.98
C PHE A 70 -0.59 0.35 -6.16
N TRP A 71 -0.07 1.52 -5.80
CA TRP A 71 1.14 1.68 -5.02
C TRP A 71 0.81 2.21 -3.63
N VAL A 72 1.61 1.81 -2.65
CA VAL A 72 1.59 2.31 -1.29
C VAL A 72 3.00 2.79 -0.96
N ILE A 73 3.17 4.08 -0.72
CA ILE A 73 4.47 4.71 -0.53
C ILE A 73 4.55 5.29 0.87
N ASP A 74 5.57 4.91 1.64
CA ASP A 74 5.94 5.55 2.91
C ASP A 74 7.09 6.52 2.66
N ASP A 75 6.82 7.83 2.66
CA ASP A 75 7.84 8.88 2.46
C ASP A 75 8.46 9.39 3.78
N GLY A 76 8.10 8.77 4.91
CA GLY A 76 8.50 9.17 6.25
C GLY A 76 7.59 10.22 6.91
N SER A 77 6.66 10.83 6.17
CA SER A 77 5.64 11.75 6.68
C SER A 77 4.22 11.23 6.46
N TYR A 78 4.00 10.58 5.32
CA TYR A 78 2.72 10.06 4.86
C TYR A 78 2.87 8.64 4.32
N VAL A 79 1.81 7.86 4.48
CA VAL A 79 1.58 6.62 3.74
C VAL A 79 0.57 6.91 2.65
N THR A 80 1.05 7.04 1.42
CA THR A 80 0.23 7.45 0.26
C THR A 80 -0.19 6.24 -0.56
N PHE A 81 -1.50 6.09 -0.77
CA PHE A 81 -2.08 5.14 -1.71
C PHE A 81 -2.41 5.85 -3.03
N LEU A 82 -1.92 5.32 -4.14
CA LEU A 82 -2.09 5.92 -5.46
C LEU A 82 -2.10 4.89 -6.60
N LEU A 83 -2.68 5.25 -7.74
CA LEU A 83 -2.55 4.48 -8.97
C LEU A 83 -1.18 4.72 -9.62
N PRO A 84 -0.62 3.75 -10.38
CA PRO A 84 0.67 3.93 -11.05
C PRO A 84 0.72 5.12 -12.01
N SER A 85 -0.43 5.54 -12.55
CA SER A 85 -0.56 6.71 -13.43
C SER A 85 -0.54 8.06 -12.69
N GLU A 86 -0.57 8.06 -11.36
CA GLU A 86 -0.58 9.26 -10.52
C GLU A 86 0.78 9.56 -9.88
N TYR A 87 1.79 8.73 -10.17
CA TYR A 87 3.19 8.93 -9.76
C TYR A 87 4.00 9.54 -10.91
#